data_AF-J1L2F9-F1
#
_entry.id   AF-J1L2F9-F1
#
_cell.length_a   1.000
_cell.length_b   1.000
_cell.length_c   1.000
_cell.angle_alpha   90.00
_cell.angle_beta   90.00
_cell.angle_gamma   90.00
#
_symmetry.space_group_name_H-M   'P 1'
#
loop_
_entity.id
_entity.type
_entity.pdbx_description
1 polymer ?
#
loop_
_entity_poly.entity_id
_entity_poly.type
_entity_poly.pdbx_seq_one_letter_code
_entity_poly.pdbx_strand_id
1 'polypeptide(L)'
;MHDDAGTDTAYRPSDSILVIGICSRTKDTTPGNPVYPTDSGIARFISEGKKEFLHLKRNELKHNLNDILWGKTKFVSELAMNRNLVEGPDFAGEEIGKYLPALRRYQGKFYYQGLGGTEVAFETVYGSGHHFLILSGLYGLVTPDEPIQLYTCPVEIESVEVQTFWRKIDTLTRILLDYIQQNNIKRIFDLSGRQIYRDLINWDYVQKKCGVTVLHCHCEDAAGDPALGDLGRVAREYLFKQSEKNLLALSPETPVRFDWGECTFSESADPPRYYAHESPPGMPFGDSSEEDIQKIRDYINYRLDEFEKHLVKYLKEKQEQHRDLIYSLDIDRRKAAEIRKKAYLKEFPMEDSLDLTLIDYLEYGDYRQIINARWTVFRQDFGKQDRFNERFEQIRKLRNNIKHNNPVPLSDLKEGEAHLLFFASAFDRYWKVNRHPR
;
A
#
# COMPACT_ATOMS: atom_id res chain seq x y z
N MET A 1 14.06 33.06 -26.11
CA MET A 1 14.80 33.34 -24.86
C MET A 1 13.89 34.21 -24.02
N HIS A 2 13.09 33.57 -23.18
CA HIS A 2 12.45 34.23 -22.06
C HIS A 2 13.19 33.69 -20.84
N ASP A 3 14.05 34.53 -20.28
CA ASP A 3 14.60 34.32 -18.95
C ASP A 3 13.46 34.51 -17.95
N ASP A 4 12.85 33.39 -17.54
CA ASP A 4 12.06 33.36 -16.32
C ASP A 4 13.05 33.36 -15.15
N ALA A 5 13.14 34.50 -14.47
CA ALA A 5 13.67 34.58 -13.12
C ALA A 5 12.69 33.83 -12.19
N GLY A 6 12.69 32.50 -12.27
CA GLY A 6 11.92 31.63 -11.40
C GLY A 6 12.59 31.57 -10.03
N THR A 7 11.89 32.05 -9.02
CA THR A 7 12.24 31.84 -7.61
C THR A 7 12.60 30.38 -7.36
N ASP A 8 13.74 30.16 -6.70
CA ASP A 8 14.29 28.87 -6.27
C ASP A 8 13.33 28.19 -5.28
N THR A 9 12.23 27.65 -5.80
CA THR A 9 11.23 26.91 -5.04
C THR A 9 11.59 25.44 -5.10
N ALA A 10 12.72 25.10 -4.48
CA ALA A 10 13.09 23.71 -4.28
C ALA A 10 12.28 23.13 -3.11
N TYR A 11 11.76 21.91 -3.26
CA TYR A 11 11.10 21.19 -2.17
C TYR A 11 12.14 20.79 -1.12
N ARG A 12 12.06 21.41 0.06
CA ARG A 12 13.01 21.28 1.18
C ARG A 12 12.25 21.28 2.52
N PRO A 13 11.45 20.24 2.81
CA PRO A 13 10.78 20.14 4.10
C PRO A 13 11.80 19.98 5.24
N SER A 14 11.47 20.48 6.42
CA SER A 14 12.32 20.44 7.62
C SER A 14 11.59 20.02 8.90
N ASP A 15 10.25 20.01 8.87
CA ASP A 15 9.43 19.77 10.05
C ASP A 15 9.28 18.26 10.31
N SER A 16 9.00 17.86 11.55
CA SER A 16 8.74 16.46 11.90
C SER A 16 7.32 15.97 11.55
N ILE A 17 6.65 16.66 10.63
CA ILE A 17 5.31 16.34 10.14
C ILE A 17 5.41 15.71 8.75
N LEU A 18 4.70 14.60 8.55
CA LEU A 18 4.53 13.96 7.27
C LEU A 18 3.05 13.89 6.90
N VAL A 19 2.70 14.40 5.73
CA VAL A 19 1.39 14.20 5.08
C VAL A 19 1.54 13.14 4.01
N ILE A 20 0.60 12.20 3.89
CA ILE A 20 0.63 11.16 2.87
C ILE A 20 -0.64 11.22 2.04
N GLY A 21 -0.50 11.39 0.73
CA GLY A 21 -1.58 11.30 -0.25
C GLY A 21 -1.40 10.11 -1.18
N ILE A 22 -2.25 10.01 -2.20
CA ILE A 22 -2.18 8.95 -3.22
C ILE A 22 -1.97 9.52 -4.61
N CYS A 23 -1.40 8.73 -5.51
CA CYS A 23 -1.20 9.11 -6.89
C CYS A 23 -2.53 9.29 -7.63
N SER A 24 -2.45 9.84 -8.84
CA SER A 24 -3.62 10.03 -9.70
C SER A 24 -3.53 9.20 -10.97
N ARG A 25 -4.66 8.57 -11.35
CA ARG A 25 -4.83 8.01 -12.69
C ARG A 25 -4.83 9.10 -13.76
N THR A 26 -5.49 10.23 -13.50
CA THR A 26 -5.46 11.42 -14.36
C THR A 26 -4.11 12.11 -14.22
N LYS A 27 -3.39 12.25 -15.33
CA LYS A 27 -2.05 12.82 -15.36
C LYS A 27 -1.91 13.87 -16.45
N ASP A 28 -1.01 14.81 -16.23
CA ASP A 28 -0.48 15.67 -17.28
C ASP A 28 0.29 14.80 -18.29
N THR A 29 -0.16 14.79 -19.54
CA THR A 29 0.41 14.00 -20.63
C THR A 29 1.53 14.71 -21.38
N THR A 30 1.89 15.94 -20.99
CA THR A 30 3.05 16.61 -21.56
C THR A 30 4.30 15.77 -21.29
N PRO A 31 5.21 15.59 -22.28
CA PRO A 31 6.33 14.68 -22.11
C PRO A 31 7.23 15.08 -20.92
N GLY A 32 7.49 16.37 -20.75
CA GLY A 32 8.43 16.87 -19.73
C GLY A 32 9.89 16.87 -20.21
N ASN A 33 10.82 16.89 -19.26
CA ASN A 33 12.26 17.06 -19.51
C ASN A 33 12.97 15.70 -19.60
N PRO A 34 13.91 15.48 -20.55
CA PRO A 34 14.72 14.26 -20.58
C PRO A 34 15.77 14.15 -19.47
N VAL A 35 16.07 15.24 -18.77
CA VAL A 35 17.05 15.26 -17.68
C VAL A 35 16.41 14.75 -16.40
N TYR A 36 17.03 13.72 -15.81
CA TYR A 36 16.73 13.26 -14.45
C TYR A 36 17.74 13.90 -13.47
N PRO A 37 17.32 14.85 -12.62
CA PRO A 37 18.17 15.45 -11.60
C PRO A 37 18.54 14.43 -10.52
N THR A 38 19.84 14.25 -10.29
CA THR A 38 20.37 13.30 -9.30
C THR A 38 20.14 13.74 -7.86
N ASP A 39 19.94 15.04 -7.62
CA ASP A 39 19.63 15.63 -6.33
C ASP A 39 18.15 16.06 -6.24
N SER A 40 17.24 15.12 -6.55
CA SER A 40 15.80 15.33 -6.44
C SER A 40 15.09 14.06 -5.98
N GLY A 41 13.84 14.21 -5.54
CA GLY A 41 13.00 13.06 -5.22
C GLY A 41 13.22 12.48 -3.82
N ILE A 42 12.56 11.35 -3.58
CA ILE A 42 12.60 10.62 -2.30
C ILE A 42 14.01 10.16 -1.91
N ALA A 43 14.89 9.93 -2.90
CA ALA A 43 16.25 9.46 -2.71
C ALA A 43 17.09 10.33 -1.75
N ARG A 44 16.74 11.62 -1.61
CA ARG A 44 17.41 12.57 -0.70
C ARG A 44 17.05 12.37 0.77
N PHE A 45 15.94 11.67 1.03
CA PHE A 45 15.29 11.58 2.34
C PHE A 45 15.32 10.16 2.90
N ILE A 46 16.03 9.24 2.24
CA ILE A 46 16.21 7.85 2.65
C ILE A 46 17.69 7.47 2.58
N SER A 47 18.08 6.43 3.30
CA SER A 47 19.45 5.91 3.26
C SER A 47 19.81 5.39 1.85
N GLU A 48 21.10 5.43 1.51
CA GLU A 48 21.57 5.00 0.18
C GLU A 48 21.16 3.55 -0.14
N GLY A 49 21.18 2.66 0.87
CA GLY A 49 20.68 1.30 0.73
C GLY A 49 19.19 1.26 0.37
N LYS A 50 18.35 2.05 1.05
CA LYS A 50 16.91 2.09 0.75
C LYS A 50 16.57 2.74 -0.59
N LYS A 51 17.38 3.71 -1.03
CA LYS A 51 17.32 4.26 -2.37
C LYS A 51 17.59 3.20 -3.44
N GLU A 52 18.68 2.45 -3.31
CA GLU A 52 19.00 1.35 -4.23
C GLU A 52 17.88 0.29 -4.22
N PHE A 53 17.42 -0.12 -3.03
CA PHE A 53 16.32 -1.07 -2.88
C PHE A 53 15.03 -0.60 -3.56
N LEU A 54 14.65 0.67 -3.36
CA LEU A 54 13.44 1.24 -3.97
C LEU A 54 13.56 1.26 -5.50
N HIS A 55 14.69 1.70 -6.07
CA HIS A 55 14.85 1.71 -7.53
C HIS A 55 14.82 0.30 -8.14
N LEU A 56 15.46 -0.68 -7.50
CA LEU A 56 15.40 -2.08 -7.93
C LEU A 56 13.96 -2.61 -7.90
N LYS A 57 13.18 -2.29 -6.85
CA LYS A 57 11.77 -2.67 -6.75
C LYS A 57 10.90 -1.99 -7.80
N ARG A 58 11.13 -0.71 -8.09
CA ARG A 58 10.46 -0.02 -9.19
C ARG A 58 10.76 -0.69 -10.52
N ASN A 59 12.01 -1.08 -10.76
CA ASN A 59 12.41 -1.77 -11.99
C ASN A 59 11.75 -3.15 -12.11
N GLU A 60 11.75 -3.94 -11.02
CA GLU A 60 11.06 -5.23 -10.96
C GLU A 60 9.57 -5.07 -11.29
N LEU A 61 8.88 -4.09 -10.69
CA LEU A 61 7.47 -3.85 -10.97
C LEU A 61 7.22 -3.36 -12.41
N LYS A 62 8.10 -2.50 -12.96
CA LYS A 62 8.04 -2.09 -14.37
C LYS A 62 8.05 -3.30 -15.30
N HIS A 63 8.93 -4.27 -15.04
CA HIS A 63 9.01 -5.51 -15.82
C HIS A 63 7.75 -6.37 -15.65
N ASN A 64 7.26 -6.49 -14.41
CA ASN A 64 6.04 -7.23 -14.09
C ASN A 64 4.78 -6.64 -14.72
N LEU A 65 4.79 -5.40 -15.22
CA LEU A 65 3.65 -4.82 -15.93
C LEU A 65 3.25 -5.64 -17.17
N ASN A 66 4.16 -6.45 -17.73
CA ASN A 66 3.89 -7.37 -18.83
C ASN A 66 3.11 -8.62 -18.40
N ASP A 67 3.03 -8.89 -17.11
CA ASP A 67 2.33 -10.06 -16.54
C ASP A 67 1.07 -9.67 -15.76
N ILE A 68 0.87 -8.37 -15.50
CA ILE A 68 -0.29 -7.85 -14.79
C ILE A 68 -1.36 -7.49 -15.81
N LEU A 69 -2.53 -8.11 -15.70
CA LEU A 69 -3.67 -7.85 -16.57
C LEU A 69 -4.49 -6.67 -16.06
N TRP A 70 -4.93 -5.80 -16.97
CA TRP A 70 -5.93 -4.79 -16.71
C TRP A 70 -7.23 -5.13 -17.45
N GLY A 71 -8.29 -5.42 -16.69
CA GLY A 71 -9.58 -5.85 -17.27
C GLY A 71 -9.46 -7.06 -18.20
N LYS A 72 -8.42 -7.90 -17.99
CA LYS A 72 -8.07 -9.13 -18.73
C LYS A 72 -7.98 -9.06 -20.27
N THR A 73 -8.13 -7.89 -20.85
CA THR A 73 -8.04 -7.68 -22.30
C THR A 73 -6.69 -7.15 -22.72
N LYS A 74 -5.94 -6.54 -21.78
CA LYS A 74 -4.63 -5.93 -22.03
C LYS A 74 -3.74 -6.10 -20.82
N PHE A 75 -2.45 -6.27 -21.06
CA PHE A 75 -1.47 -6.12 -19.99
C PHE A 75 -1.35 -4.66 -19.59
N VAL A 76 -0.98 -4.40 -18.34
CA VAL A 76 -0.77 -3.03 -17.87
C VAL A 76 0.31 -2.34 -18.72
N SER A 77 1.35 -3.05 -19.16
CA SER A 77 2.37 -2.52 -20.08
C SER A 77 1.82 -2.02 -21.43
N GLU A 78 0.70 -2.56 -21.90
CA GLU A 78 0.08 -2.20 -23.19
C GLU A 78 -0.81 -0.95 -23.11
N LEU A 79 -1.08 -0.44 -21.91
CA LEU A 79 -1.87 0.77 -21.72
C LEU A 79 -1.18 1.97 -22.36
N ALA A 80 -1.97 2.88 -22.93
CA ALA A 80 -1.46 3.97 -23.77
C ALA A 80 -0.38 4.83 -23.08
N MET A 81 -0.52 5.09 -21.78
CA MET A 81 0.44 5.87 -21.00
C MET A 81 1.76 5.14 -20.73
N ASN A 82 1.83 3.81 -20.88
CA ASN A 82 3.04 3.01 -20.59
C ASN A 82 3.90 2.73 -21.83
N ARG A 83 3.43 3.06 -23.04
CA ARG A 83 4.12 2.74 -24.30
C ARG A 83 5.52 3.34 -24.43
N ASN A 84 5.79 4.45 -23.73
CA ASN A 84 7.06 5.15 -23.75
C ASN A 84 7.79 5.07 -22.39
N LEU A 85 7.38 4.14 -21.52
CA LEU A 85 8.02 3.93 -20.24
C LEU A 85 9.36 3.21 -20.47
N VAL A 86 10.46 3.84 -20.08
CA VAL A 86 11.82 3.34 -20.30
C VAL A 86 12.53 3.05 -18.98
N GLU A 87 13.59 2.26 -19.03
CA GLU A 87 14.48 1.96 -17.90
C GLU A 87 15.44 3.11 -17.67
N GLY A 88 14.89 4.24 -17.23
CA GLY A 88 15.66 5.41 -16.86
C GLY A 88 16.24 5.33 -15.44
N PRO A 89 16.88 6.42 -14.99
CA PRO A 89 17.50 6.47 -13.66
C PRO A 89 16.53 6.21 -12.49
N ASP A 90 15.23 6.51 -12.68
CA ASP A 90 14.16 6.22 -11.72
C ASP A 90 13.88 4.72 -11.51
N PHE A 91 14.36 3.89 -12.44
CA PHE A 91 14.31 2.43 -12.44
C PHE A 91 15.71 1.79 -12.39
N ALA A 92 16.73 2.52 -11.90
CA ALA A 92 18.13 2.07 -11.89
C ALA A 92 18.69 1.69 -13.28
N GLY A 93 18.14 2.26 -14.35
CA GLY A 93 18.66 2.12 -15.71
C GLY A 93 19.26 3.41 -16.26
N GLU A 94 19.65 3.38 -17.53
CA GLU A 94 20.38 4.47 -18.21
C GLU A 94 19.60 5.06 -19.39
N GLU A 95 18.39 4.57 -19.66
CA GLU A 95 17.60 5.04 -20.80
C GLU A 95 17.10 6.48 -20.60
N ILE A 96 17.04 7.24 -21.69
CA ILE A 96 16.60 8.64 -21.65
C ILE A 96 15.07 8.69 -21.62
N GLY A 97 14.52 8.80 -20.41
CA GLY A 97 13.09 8.99 -20.17
C GLY A 97 12.61 10.42 -20.36
N LYS A 98 11.35 10.67 -20.02
CA LYS A 98 10.66 11.97 -20.13
C LYS A 98 9.92 12.25 -18.83
N TYR A 99 10.36 13.25 -18.07
CA TYR A 99 9.98 13.40 -16.66
C TYR A 99 9.26 14.72 -16.38
N LEU A 100 8.31 14.67 -15.45
CA LEU A 100 7.74 15.83 -14.76
C LEU A 100 7.79 15.58 -13.26
N PRO A 101 7.95 16.61 -12.42
CA PRO A 101 7.74 16.48 -10.98
C PRO A 101 6.40 15.83 -10.67
N ALA A 102 6.36 14.91 -9.70
CA ALA A 102 5.16 14.16 -9.34
C ALA A 102 3.95 15.08 -9.09
N LEU A 103 4.15 16.19 -8.38
CA LEU A 103 3.10 17.17 -8.08
C LEU A 103 2.51 17.83 -9.34
N ARG A 104 3.33 18.03 -10.38
CA ARG A 104 2.86 18.50 -11.69
C ARG A 104 2.19 17.39 -12.49
N ARG A 105 2.75 16.17 -12.43
CA ARG A 105 2.27 15.03 -13.21
C ARG A 105 0.86 14.62 -12.80
N TYR A 106 0.53 14.62 -11.51
CA TYR A 106 -0.79 14.16 -11.03
C TYR A 106 -1.85 15.27 -11.09
N GLN A 107 -2.99 14.99 -11.73
CA GLN A 107 -4.05 15.97 -12.05
C GLN A 107 -5.47 15.50 -11.63
N GLY A 108 -5.55 14.55 -10.70
CA GLY A 108 -6.83 13.96 -10.24
C GLY A 108 -7.57 14.82 -9.22
N LYS A 109 -8.66 14.27 -8.65
CA LYS A 109 -9.48 14.93 -7.62
C LYS A 109 -8.64 15.54 -6.49
N PHE A 110 -7.73 14.76 -5.91
CA PHE A 110 -6.84 15.21 -4.84
C PHE A 110 -5.99 16.43 -5.23
N TYR A 111 -5.46 16.46 -6.45
CA TYR A 111 -4.50 17.48 -6.89
C TYR A 111 -5.18 18.70 -7.50
N TYR A 112 -6.00 18.50 -8.53
CA TYR A 112 -6.61 19.60 -9.26
C TYR A 112 -7.77 20.21 -8.47
N GLN A 113 -8.69 19.39 -7.95
CA GLN A 113 -9.85 19.89 -7.20
C GLN A 113 -9.46 20.23 -5.75
N GLY A 114 -8.68 19.35 -5.12
CA GLY A 114 -8.30 19.45 -3.71
C GLY A 114 -7.20 20.47 -3.43
N LEU A 115 -5.99 20.21 -3.96
CA LEU A 115 -4.85 21.13 -3.80
C LEU A 115 -4.98 22.42 -4.63
N GLY A 116 -6.00 22.54 -5.49
CA GLY A 116 -6.29 23.78 -6.23
C GLY A 116 -5.54 23.93 -7.55
N GLY A 117 -5.06 22.84 -8.12
CA GLY A 117 -4.29 22.86 -9.36
C GLY A 117 -2.79 23.06 -9.12
N THR A 118 -2.02 22.95 -10.20
CA THR A 118 -0.56 22.86 -10.17
C THR A 118 0.08 24.01 -9.40
N GLU A 119 -0.18 25.26 -9.78
CA GLU A 119 0.48 26.45 -9.24
C GLU A 119 0.22 26.61 -7.74
N VAL A 120 -1.04 26.51 -7.33
CA VAL A 120 -1.45 26.59 -5.91
C VAL A 120 -0.87 25.44 -5.10
N ALA A 121 -0.83 24.24 -5.67
CA ALA A 121 -0.25 23.06 -5.03
C ALA A 121 1.25 23.24 -4.80
N PHE A 122 2.01 23.75 -5.78
CA PHE A 122 3.43 24.03 -5.62
C PHE A 122 3.68 25.03 -4.51
N GLU A 123 3.00 26.19 -4.52
CA GLU A 123 3.14 27.21 -3.49
C GLU A 123 2.83 26.64 -2.09
N THR A 124 1.69 25.95 -1.96
CA THR A 124 1.22 25.46 -0.67
C THR A 124 2.10 24.34 -0.12
N VAL A 125 2.44 23.35 -0.95
CA VAL A 125 3.24 22.19 -0.52
C VAL A 125 4.67 22.62 -0.19
N TYR A 126 5.31 23.39 -1.08
CA TYR A 126 6.73 23.75 -0.93
C TYR A 126 6.94 24.83 0.13
N GLY A 127 5.93 25.68 0.37
CA GLY A 127 5.96 26.71 1.40
C GLY A 127 5.64 26.23 2.81
N SER A 128 5.16 24.99 2.98
CA SER A 128 4.65 24.52 4.28
C SER A 128 5.71 24.15 5.32
N GLY A 129 6.92 23.77 4.88
CA GLY A 129 7.93 23.15 5.73
C GLY A 129 7.67 21.68 6.08
N HIS A 130 6.46 21.18 5.84
CA HIS A 130 6.05 19.79 6.13
C HIS A 130 6.47 18.84 5.02
N HIS A 131 6.77 17.60 5.40
CA HIS A 131 6.95 16.54 4.43
C HIS A 131 5.60 16.14 3.82
N PHE A 132 5.59 15.89 2.51
CA PHE A 132 4.51 15.29 1.75
C PHE A 132 5.06 14.12 0.95
N LEU A 133 4.45 12.94 1.09
CA LEU A 133 4.71 11.77 0.26
C LEU A 133 3.45 11.34 -0.48
N ILE A 134 3.64 10.79 -1.67
CA ILE A 134 2.57 10.30 -2.53
C ILE A 134 2.74 8.79 -2.70
N LEU A 135 1.74 8.01 -2.26
CA LEU A 135 1.66 6.58 -2.53
C LEU A 135 1.31 6.34 -4.00
N SER A 136 2.19 5.65 -4.71
CA SER A 136 2.19 5.49 -6.16
C SER A 136 2.21 4.01 -6.55
N GLY A 137 1.31 3.61 -7.45
CA GLY A 137 1.23 2.21 -7.90
C GLY A 137 2.52 1.70 -8.52
N LEU A 138 3.20 2.49 -9.37
CA LEU A 138 4.47 2.08 -10.00
C LEU A 138 5.70 2.46 -9.17
N TYR A 139 5.66 3.62 -8.51
CA TYR A 139 6.84 4.19 -7.86
C TYR A 139 6.92 3.92 -6.36
N GLY A 140 5.88 3.33 -5.75
CA GLY A 140 5.83 3.08 -4.32
C GLY A 140 5.58 4.35 -3.52
N LEU A 141 6.64 5.00 -3.05
CA LEU A 141 6.60 6.32 -2.41
C LEU A 141 7.35 7.32 -3.29
N VAL A 142 6.78 8.51 -3.49
CA VAL A 142 7.43 9.62 -4.21
C VAL A 142 7.27 10.94 -3.48
N THR A 143 8.27 11.81 -3.57
CA THR A 143 8.14 13.20 -3.12
C THR A 143 7.52 14.08 -4.23
N PRO A 144 7.02 15.28 -3.91
CA PRO A 144 6.31 16.14 -4.86
C PRO A 144 7.21 16.63 -6.01
N ASP A 145 8.49 16.83 -5.74
CA ASP A 145 9.51 17.24 -6.69
C ASP A 145 10.09 16.09 -7.52
N GLU A 146 9.79 14.84 -7.16
CA GLU A 146 10.39 13.67 -7.79
C GLU A 146 10.02 13.59 -9.27
N PRO A 147 11.00 13.57 -10.19
CA PRO A 147 10.73 13.51 -11.61
C PRO A 147 10.26 12.11 -12.00
N ILE A 148 9.01 11.99 -12.43
CA ILE A 148 8.39 10.73 -12.82
C ILE A 148 7.99 10.71 -14.29
N GLN A 149 8.11 9.54 -14.90
CA GLN A 149 7.64 9.29 -16.26
C GLN A 149 6.12 9.30 -16.33
N LEU A 150 5.56 9.46 -17.53
CA LEU A 150 4.13 9.21 -17.74
C LEU A 150 3.88 7.70 -17.63
N TYR A 151 2.90 7.30 -16.82
CA TYR A 151 2.58 5.89 -16.62
C TYR A 151 1.13 5.67 -16.17
N THR A 152 0.67 4.42 -16.25
CA THR A 152 -0.52 3.89 -15.58
C THR A 152 -0.18 2.57 -14.90
N CYS A 153 -0.24 2.53 -13.59
CA CYS A 153 -0.14 1.31 -12.79
C CYS A 153 -1.19 1.45 -11.70
N PRO A 154 -2.41 0.93 -11.93
CA PRO A 154 -3.52 1.11 -11.01
C PRO A 154 -3.27 0.29 -9.74
N VAL A 155 -3.61 0.87 -8.59
CA VAL A 155 -3.80 0.12 -7.35
C VAL A 155 -5.31 -0.02 -7.21
N GLU A 156 -5.85 -1.14 -7.70
CA GLU A 156 -7.27 -1.48 -7.69
C GLU A 156 -7.44 -2.97 -7.44
N ILE A 157 -8.68 -3.43 -7.30
CA ILE A 157 -9.02 -4.85 -7.07
C ILE A 157 -8.64 -5.69 -8.29
N GLU A 158 -8.82 -5.13 -9.48
CA GLU A 158 -8.47 -5.73 -10.76
C GLU A 158 -6.95 -5.83 -10.99
N SER A 159 -6.14 -5.18 -10.16
CA SER A 159 -4.68 -5.17 -10.21
C SER A 159 -4.07 -5.51 -8.85
N VAL A 160 -4.64 -6.50 -8.15
CA VAL A 160 -4.18 -6.96 -6.83
C VAL A 160 -2.69 -7.30 -6.83
N GLU A 161 -2.11 -7.75 -7.95
CA GLU A 161 -0.69 -8.06 -8.08
C GLU A 161 0.20 -6.86 -7.74
N VAL A 162 -0.24 -5.63 -8.05
CA VAL A 162 0.46 -4.38 -7.67
C VAL A 162 0.42 -4.20 -6.15
N GLN A 163 -0.72 -4.48 -5.52
CA GLN A 163 -0.86 -4.42 -4.06
C GLN A 163 0.01 -5.50 -3.40
N THR A 164 -0.09 -6.75 -3.85
CA THR A 164 0.72 -7.87 -3.36
C THR A 164 2.20 -7.55 -3.47
N PHE A 165 2.64 -6.98 -4.59
CA PHE A 165 4.04 -6.62 -4.83
C PHE A 165 4.58 -5.71 -3.72
N TRP A 166 3.89 -4.60 -3.44
CA TRP A 166 4.33 -3.61 -2.45
C TRP A 166 4.16 -4.06 -1.00
N ARG A 167 3.18 -4.93 -0.73
CA ARG A 167 2.91 -5.49 0.60
C ARG A 167 3.81 -6.66 0.95
N LYS A 168 4.33 -7.38 -0.05
CA LYS A 168 5.18 -8.56 0.15
C LYS A 168 6.39 -8.20 1.01
N ILE A 169 6.52 -8.90 2.13
CA ILE A 169 7.60 -8.70 3.12
C ILE A 169 7.65 -7.23 3.54
N ASP A 170 6.49 -6.58 3.71
CA ASP A 170 6.38 -5.20 4.20
C ASP A 170 7.26 -4.20 3.41
N THR A 171 7.38 -4.36 2.08
CA THR A 171 8.34 -3.62 1.23
C THR A 171 8.17 -2.10 1.36
N LEU A 172 6.98 -1.54 1.11
CA LEU A 172 6.78 -0.09 1.26
C LEU A 172 6.86 0.37 2.71
N THR A 173 6.37 -0.44 3.66
CA THR A 173 6.48 -0.13 5.08
C THR A 173 7.94 0.07 5.48
N ARG A 174 8.86 -0.82 5.06
CA ARG A 174 10.29 -0.71 5.38
C ARG A 174 10.97 0.51 4.77
N ILE A 175 10.52 0.96 3.60
CA ILE A 175 11.00 2.20 2.98
C ILE A 175 10.49 3.42 3.76
N LEU A 176 9.21 3.39 4.18
CA LEU A 176 8.63 4.44 5.02
C LEU A 176 9.30 4.54 6.40
N LEU A 177 9.63 3.40 7.03
CA LEU A 177 10.36 3.37 8.31
C LEU A 177 11.71 4.09 8.22
N ASP A 178 12.48 3.84 7.16
CA ASP A 178 13.75 4.52 6.93
C ASP A 178 13.53 6.03 6.68
N TYR A 179 12.54 6.40 5.86
CA TYR A 179 12.18 7.80 5.67
C TYR A 179 11.84 8.51 7.00
N ILE A 180 11.02 7.89 7.84
CA ILE A 180 10.64 8.42 9.15
C ILE A 180 11.88 8.66 10.01
N GLN A 181 12.81 7.70 10.04
CA GLN A 181 14.02 7.78 10.84
C GLN A 181 14.99 8.85 10.33
N GLN A 182 15.26 8.90 9.03
CA GLN A 182 16.18 9.88 8.44
C GLN A 182 15.70 11.32 8.63
N ASN A 183 14.38 11.53 8.64
CA ASN A 183 13.78 12.86 8.71
C ASN A 183 13.21 13.21 10.09
N ASN A 184 13.42 12.37 11.10
CA ASN A 184 12.91 12.56 12.47
C ASN A 184 11.39 12.84 12.53
N ILE A 185 10.61 12.17 11.68
CA ILE A 185 9.17 12.35 11.63
C ILE A 185 8.56 11.86 12.94
N LYS A 186 7.67 12.68 13.53
CA LYS A 186 6.96 12.38 14.79
C LYS A 186 5.48 12.17 14.58
N ARG A 187 4.90 12.79 13.55
CA ARG A 187 3.47 12.72 13.27
C ARG A 187 3.20 12.55 11.79
N ILE A 188 2.30 11.62 11.48
CA ILE A 188 1.88 11.30 10.12
C ILE A 188 0.39 11.59 9.99
N PHE A 189 0.01 12.31 8.93
CA PHE A 189 -1.37 12.50 8.50
C PHE A 189 -1.62 11.67 7.24
N ASP A 190 -2.39 10.59 7.37
CA ASP A 190 -2.79 9.74 6.26
C ASP A 190 -4.05 10.30 5.59
N LEU A 191 -3.89 10.76 4.35
CA LEU A 191 -4.94 11.25 3.46
C LEU A 191 -5.17 10.30 2.27
N SER A 192 -4.79 9.02 2.41
CA SER A 192 -4.95 8.06 1.32
C SER A 192 -6.41 7.88 0.89
N GLY A 193 -7.35 8.01 1.82
CA GLY A 193 -8.80 8.01 1.58
C GLY A 193 -9.38 6.70 1.04
N ARG A 194 -8.53 5.76 0.62
CA ARG A 194 -8.87 4.48 0.00
C ARG A 194 -8.15 3.34 0.67
N GLN A 195 -8.91 2.35 1.11
CA GLN A 195 -8.44 1.20 1.87
C GLN A 195 -7.34 0.43 1.13
N ILE A 196 -7.50 0.20 -0.17
CA ILE A 196 -6.50 -0.50 -1.00
C ILE A 196 -5.15 0.22 -1.10
N TYR A 197 -5.11 1.55 -0.96
CA TYR A 197 -3.85 2.30 -0.86
C TYR A 197 -3.31 2.30 0.57
N ARG A 198 -4.20 2.49 1.55
CA ARG A 198 -3.86 2.45 2.97
C ARG A 198 -3.21 1.11 3.34
N ASP A 199 -3.69 0.02 2.76
CA ASP A 199 -3.23 -1.34 2.99
C ASP A 199 -1.84 -1.65 2.43
N LEU A 200 -1.28 -0.77 1.58
CA LEU A 200 0.10 -0.89 1.09
C LEU A 200 1.13 -0.70 2.21
N ILE A 201 0.74 -0.03 3.30
CA ILE A 201 1.56 0.22 4.48
C ILE A 201 0.97 -0.53 5.67
N ASN A 202 1.83 -1.18 6.43
CA ASN A 202 1.48 -1.79 7.70
C ASN A 202 1.60 -0.75 8.83
N TRP A 203 0.55 0.05 9.02
CA TRP A 203 0.54 1.18 9.97
C TRP A 203 0.79 0.75 11.42
N ASP A 204 0.22 -0.39 11.85
CA ASP A 204 0.49 -0.97 13.17
C ASP A 204 2.00 -1.17 13.38
N TYR A 205 2.69 -1.68 12.35
CA TYR A 205 4.14 -1.89 12.43
C TYR A 205 4.91 -0.56 12.45
N VAL A 206 4.49 0.43 11.66
CA VAL A 206 5.07 1.78 11.68
C VAL A 206 4.99 2.39 13.08
N GLN A 207 3.81 2.38 13.70
CA GLN A 207 3.61 2.91 15.04
C GLN A 207 4.43 2.15 16.09
N LYS A 208 4.43 0.81 16.06
CA LYS A 208 5.17 -0.03 17.01
C LYS A 208 6.70 0.15 16.88
N LYS A 209 7.22 0.30 15.66
CA LYS A 209 8.67 0.36 15.39
C LYS A 209 9.25 1.77 15.62
N CYS A 210 8.55 2.81 15.18
CA CYS A 210 9.07 4.19 15.25
C CYS A 210 8.49 5.02 16.40
N GLY A 211 7.40 4.59 17.03
CA GLY A 211 6.72 5.38 18.07
C GLY A 211 6.06 6.66 17.53
N VAL A 212 5.80 6.73 16.22
CA VAL A 212 5.13 7.87 15.59
C VAL A 212 3.63 7.81 15.81
N THR A 213 2.99 8.98 15.94
CA THR A 213 1.53 9.07 15.89
C THR A 213 1.08 9.12 14.44
N VAL A 214 0.21 8.19 14.05
CA VAL A 214 -0.44 8.18 12.73
C VAL A 214 -1.88 8.59 12.91
N LEU A 215 -2.31 9.61 12.16
CA LEU A 215 -3.67 10.12 12.17
C LEU A 215 -4.29 9.98 10.77
N HIS A 216 -5.31 9.15 10.66
CA HIS A 216 -6.09 8.94 9.45
C HIS A 216 -7.19 9.99 9.35
N CYS A 217 -7.24 10.70 8.23
CA CYS A 217 -8.28 11.69 7.98
C CYS A 217 -9.56 11.01 7.49
N HIS A 218 -10.67 11.32 8.14
CA HIS A 218 -12.01 10.85 7.80
C HIS A 218 -12.91 12.06 7.60
N CYS A 219 -13.68 12.10 6.51
CA CYS A 219 -14.64 13.17 6.26
C CYS A 219 -16.06 12.67 6.51
N GLU A 220 -16.91 13.54 7.06
CA GLU A 220 -18.24 13.19 7.56
C GLU A 220 -19.11 12.59 6.44
N ASP A 221 -19.16 13.27 5.29
CA ASP A 221 -20.11 12.96 4.21
C ASP A 221 -19.52 12.13 3.06
N ALA A 222 -18.20 11.89 3.04
CA ALA A 222 -17.52 11.23 1.93
C ALA A 222 -16.39 10.30 2.38
N ALA A 223 -16.30 9.13 1.74
CA ALA A 223 -15.22 8.16 1.90
C ALA A 223 -14.87 7.50 0.56
N GLY A 224 -13.66 6.93 0.46
CA GLY A 224 -13.18 6.31 -0.78
C GLY A 224 -12.83 7.32 -1.87
N ASP A 225 -13.03 6.94 -3.13
CA ASP A 225 -12.80 7.81 -4.30
C ASP A 225 -13.58 9.16 -4.26
N PRO A 226 -14.85 9.22 -3.77
CA PRO A 226 -15.55 10.49 -3.55
C PRO A 226 -14.82 11.48 -2.64
N ALA A 227 -14.13 11.00 -1.59
CA ALA A 227 -13.47 11.86 -0.60
C ALA A 227 -12.16 12.48 -1.07
N LEU A 228 -11.58 12.02 -2.20
CA LEU A 228 -10.23 12.42 -2.60
C LEU A 228 -10.10 13.93 -2.85
N GLY A 229 -11.16 14.58 -3.37
CA GLY A 229 -11.17 16.03 -3.53
C GLY A 229 -11.06 16.74 -2.19
N ASP A 230 -11.93 16.36 -1.26
CA ASP A 230 -12.01 16.92 0.10
C ASP A 230 -10.71 16.69 0.89
N LEU A 231 -10.10 15.50 0.80
CA LEU A 231 -8.82 15.21 1.43
C LEU A 231 -7.69 16.11 0.90
N GLY A 232 -7.67 16.39 -0.41
CA GLY A 232 -6.74 17.36 -0.96
C GLY A 232 -7.00 18.79 -0.45
N ARG A 233 -8.27 19.16 -0.22
CA ARG A 233 -8.63 20.45 0.40
C ARG A 233 -8.20 20.52 1.86
N VAL A 234 -8.38 19.45 2.64
CA VAL A 234 -7.87 19.36 4.02
C VAL A 234 -6.36 19.58 4.04
N ALA A 235 -5.63 18.95 3.12
CA ALA A 235 -4.18 19.15 3.00
C ALA A 235 -3.85 20.63 2.78
N ARG A 236 -4.47 21.26 1.77
CA ARG A 236 -4.19 22.65 1.37
C ARG A 236 -4.66 23.70 2.38
N GLU A 237 -5.91 23.58 2.84
CA GLU A 237 -6.60 24.60 3.63
C GLU A 237 -6.26 24.49 5.12
N TYR A 238 -5.85 23.32 5.59
CA TYR A 238 -5.55 23.07 6.99
C TYR A 238 -4.09 22.62 7.20
N LEU A 239 -3.71 21.42 6.78
CA LEU A 239 -2.43 20.83 7.18
C LEU A 239 -1.21 21.66 6.75
N PHE A 240 -1.14 22.06 5.48
CA PHE A 240 -0.02 22.84 4.95
C PHE A 240 0.00 24.31 5.41
N LYS A 241 -1.05 24.79 6.08
CA LYS A 241 -1.10 26.15 6.67
C LYS A 241 -0.78 26.18 8.15
N GLN A 242 -0.86 25.04 8.85
CA GLN A 242 -0.58 24.96 10.27
C GLN A 242 0.92 24.86 10.53
N SER A 243 1.37 25.43 11.65
CA SER A 243 2.75 25.21 12.12
C SER A 243 2.93 23.78 12.64
N GLU A 244 4.18 23.27 12.60
CA GLU A 244 4.55 22.00 13.22
C GLU A 244 4.03 21.89 14.66
N LYS A 245 4.22 22.94 15.47
CA LYS A 245 3.76 22.98 16.88
C LYS A 245 2.27 22.69 16.99
N ASN A 246 1.44 23.30 16.15
CA ASN A 246 -0.01 23.11 16.19
C ASN A 246 -0.39 21.69 15.76
N LEU A 247 0.25 21.18 14.71
CA LEU A 247 -0.02 19.83 14.21
C LEU A 247 0.42 18.75 15.19
N LEU A 248 1.54 18.93 15.91
CA LEU A 248 1.98 18.05 17.00
C LEU A 248 1.07 18.13 18.24
N ALA A 249 0.42 19.26 18.48
CA ALA A 249 -0.51 19.46 19.58
C ALA A 249 -1.95 19.01 19.25
N LEU A 250 -2.26 18.73 17.98
CA LEU A 250 -3.57 18.27 17.56
C LEU A 250 -3.97 17.01 18.35
N SER A 251 -5.13 17.07 19.00
CA SER A 251 -5.70 15.90 19.67
C SER A 251 -6.49 15.07 18.66
N PRO A 252 -6.32 13.74 18.63
CA PRO A 252 -7.12 12.86 17.78
C PRO A 252 -8.62 13.09 18.01
N GLU A 253 -9.40 12.83 16.97
CA GLU A 253 -10.86 12.89 16.95
C GLU A 253 -11.45 14.28 17.21
N THR A 254 -10.63 15.33 17.24
CA THR A 254 -11.11 16.72 17.27
C THR A 254 -11.59 17.11 15.87
N PRO A 255 -12.88 17.44 15.68
CA PRO A 255 -13.38 17.78 14.36
C PRO A 255 -12.81 19.11 13.86
N VAL A 256 -12.47 19.14 12.57
CA VAL A 256 -12.04 20.31 11.83
C VAL A 256 -13.15 20.69 10.85
N ARG A 257 -13.70 21.88 11.04
CA ARG A 257 -14.82 22.40 10.24
C ARG A 257 -14.31 23.27 9.12
N PHE A 258 -14.86 23.02 7.94
CA PHE A 258 -14.67 23.80 6.74
C PHE A 258 -16.03 24.30 6.23
N ASP A 259 -16.03 25.26 5.32
CA ASP A 259 -17.28 25.79 4.72
C ASP A 259 -18.05 24.77 3.87
N TRP A 260 -17.45 23.61 3.63
CA TRP A 260 -17.94 22.55 2.76
C TRP A 260 -18.18 21.22 3.47
N GLY A 261 -17.84 21.11 4.76
CA GLY A 261 -17.98 19.88 5.51
C GLY A 261 -17.10 19.82 6.74
N GLU A 262 -17.18 18.70 7.45
CA GLU A 262 -16.38 18.39 8.63
C GLU A 262 -15.50 17.17 8.35
N CYS A 263 -14.23 17.24 8.76
CA CYS A 263 -13.34 16.07 8.77
C CYS A 263 -12.69 15.93 10.15
N THR A 264 -12.22 14.74 10.47
CA THR A 264 -11.55 14.43 11.74
C THR A 264 -10.32 13.57 11.50
N PHE A 265 -9.43 13.56 12.47
CA PHE A 265 -8.16 12.84 12.43
C PHE A 265 -8.12 11.79 13.53
N SER A 266 -8.25 10.50 13.20
CA SER A 266 -8.27 9.42 14.20
C SER A 266 -7.01 8.56 14.12
N GLU A 267 -6.56 8.01 15.25
CA GLU A 267 -5.53 6.96 15.26
C GLU A 267 -6.07 5.63 14.68
N SER A 268 -7.39 5.50 14.55
CA SER A 268 -8.04 4.38 13.88
C SER A 268 -8.12 4.61 12.36
N ALA A 269 -7.71 3.60 11.60
CA ALA A 269 -7.96 3.54 10.16
C ALA A 269 -9.46 3.36 9.83
N ASP A 270 -10.26 2.82 10.77
CA ASP A 270 -11.71 2.77 10.65
C ASP A 270 -12.31 4.13 11.03
N PRO A 271 -13.22 4.70 10.21
CA PRO A 271 -13.82 5.98 10.52
C PRO A 271 -14.76 5.89 11.74
N PRO A 272 -15.02 7.01 12.43
CA PRO A 272 -15.97 7.06 13.53
C PRO A 272 -17.39 6.66 13.11
N ARG A 273 -18.21 6.19 14.06
CA ARG A 273 -19.54 5.59 13.85
C ARG A 273 -20.54 6.39 12.98
N TYR A 274 -20.35 7.70 12.86
CA TYR A 274 -21.25 8.59 12.10
C TYR A 274 -20.61 9.20 10.85
N TYR A 275 -19.36 8.85 10.56
CA TYR A 275 -18.66 9.31 9.37
C TYR A 275 -18.90 8.34 8.23
N ALA A 276 -18.75 8.82 6.99
CA ALA A 276 -18.79 7.99 5.82
C ALA A 276 -17.75 6.86 5.89
N HIS A 277 -18.17 5.64 5.53
CA HIS A 277 -17.29 4.49 5.39
C HIS A 277 -17.09 4.20 3.90
N GLU A 278 -15.84 3.98 3.48
CA GLU A 278 -15.62 3.35 2.17
C GLU A 278 -16.25 1.97 2.27
N SER A 279 -17.27 1.71 1.45
CA SER A 279 -17.84 0.38 1.40
C SER A 279 -16.71 -0.56 1.03
N PRO A 280 -16.42 -1.60 1.84
CA PRO A 280 -15.55 -2.67 1.38
C PRO A 280 -16.08 -3.11 0.02
N PRO A 281 -15.23 -3.45 -0.95
CA PRO A 281 -15.74 -4.00 -2.18
C PRO A 281 -16.68 -5.15 -1.83
N GLY A 282 -17.98 -4.95 -2.07
CA GLY A 282 -18.97 -6.00 -1.90
C GLY A 282 -18.72 -7.01 -2.99
N MET A 283 -19.08 -8.27 -2.75
CA MET A 283 -19.13 -9.19 -3.87
C MET A 283 -20.13 -8.61 -4.91
N PRO A 284 -19.70 -8.44 -6.17
CA PRO A 284 -20.58 -7.94 -7.22
C PRO A 284 -21.85 -8.80 -7.33
N PHE A 285 -23.00 -8.15 -7.49
CA PHE A 285 -24.27 -8.81 -7.79
C PHE A 285 -24.35 -9.06 -9.29
N GLY A 286 -24.78 -10.26 -9.71
CA GLY A 286 -24.92 -10.58 -11.12
C GLY A 286 -25.39 -12.02 -11.38
N ASP A 287 -26.02 -12.21 -12.54
CA ASP A 287 -26.86 -13.37 -12.86
C ASP A 287 -26.15 -14.41 -13.75
N SER A 288 -24.82 -14.51 -13.65
CA SER A 288 -23.93 -15.40 -14.44
C SER A 288 -23.45 -14.84 -15.79
N SER A 289 -23.56 -13.54 -16.04
CA SER A 289 -22.89 -12.95 -17.21
C SER A 289 -21.36 -13.10 -17.09
N GLU A 290 -20.65 -13.14 -18.22
CA GLU A 290 -19.18 -13.23 -18.20
C GLU A 290 -18.55 -12.04 -17.47
N GLU A 291 -19.12 -10.84 -17.63
CA GLU A 291 -18.65 -9.63 -16.96
C GLU A 291 -18.82 -9.72 -15.44
N ASP A 292 -19.97 -10.22 -14.96
CA ASP A 292 -20.23 -10.36 -13.53
C ASP A 292 -19.37 -11.45 -12.90
N ILE A 293 -19.22 -12.59 -13.57
CA ILE A 293 -18.31 -13.67 -13.12
C ILE A 293 -16.89 -13.13 -13.02
N GLN A 294 -16.48 -12.29 -13.96
CA GLN A 294 -15.15 -11.69 -13.95
C GLN A 294 -14.97 -10.71 -12.77
N LYS A 295 -15.92 -9.81 -12.52
CA LYS A 295 -15.87 -8.92 -11.34
C LYS A 295 -15.85 -9.71 -10.03
N ILE A 296 -16.64 -10.79 -9.92
CA ILE A 296 -16.64 -11.68 -8.76
C ILE A 296 -15.28 -12.36 -8.60
N ARG A 297 -14.67 -12.81 -9.69
CA ARG A 297 -13.34 -13.43 -9.66
C ARG A 297 -12.27 -12.46 -9.17
N ASP A 298 -12.28 -11.20 -9.65
CA ASP A 298 -11.31 -10.19 -9.23
C ASP A 298 -11.47 -9.85 -7.75
N TYR A 299 -12.72 -9.74 -7.29
CA TYR A 299 -13.03 -9.64 -5.87
C TYR A 299 -12.47 -10.80 -5.05
N ILE A 300 -12.70 -12.05 -5.48
CA ILE A 300 -12.16 -13.23 -4.80
C ILE A 300 -10.63 -13.22 -4.80
N ASN A 301 -9.98 -12.82 -5.89
CA ASN A 301 -8.51 -12.71 -5.95
C ASN A 301 -7.98 -11.71 -4.91
N TYR A 302 -8.61 -10.55 -4.81
CA TYR A 302 -8.33 -9.58 -3.75
C TYR A 302 -8.51 -10.18 -2.34
N ARG A 303 -9.64 -10.86 -2.08
CA ARG A 303 -9.91 -11.49 -0.78
C ARG A 303 -8.93 -12.62 -0.44
N LEU A 304 -8.41 -13.34 -1.44
CA LEU A 304 -7.37 -14.36 -1.27
C LEU A 304 -6.03 -13.76 -0.83
N ASP A 305 -5.68 -12.60 -1.37
CA ASP A 305 -4.47 -11.87 -0.96
C ASP A 305 -4.62 -11.32 0.46
N GLU A 306 -5.77 -10.72 0.78
CA GLU A 306 -6.09 -10.29 2.15
C GLU A 306 -6.04 -11.45 3.15
N PHE A 307 -6.55 -12.62 2.76
CA PHE A 307 -6.46 -13.82 3.58
C PHE A 307 -5.01 -14.20 3.90
N GLU A 308 -4.12 -14.21 2.89
CA GLU A 308 -2.72 -14.57 3.12
C GLU A 308 -2.00 -13.53 3.98
N LYS A 309 -2.20 -12.24 3.70
CA LYS A 309 -1.67 -11.14 4.51
C LYS A 309 -2.07 -11.31 5.98
N HIS A 310 -3.35 -11.51 6.25
CA HIS A 310 -3.86 -11.71 7.59
C HIS A 310 -3.34 -12.99 8.25
N LEU A 311 -3.23 -14.08 7.48
CA LEU A 311 -2.65 -15.34 7.96
C LEU A 311 -1.18 -15.18 8.36
N VAL A 312 -0.37 -14.51 7.54
CA VAL A 312 1.05 -14.25 7.85
C VAL A 312 1.17 -13.39 9.11
N LYS A 313 0.40 -12.30 9.23
CA LYS A 313 0.36 -11.46 10.43
C LYS A 313 -0.02 -12.27 11.66
N TYR A 314 -1.11 -13.03 11.57
CA TYR A 314 -1.59 -13.91 12.63
C TYR A 314 -0.53 -14.94 13.07
N LEU A 315 0.15 -15.57 12.12
CA LEU A 315 1.22 -16.52 12.42
C LEU A 315 2.45 -15.86 13.07
N LYS A 316 2.82 -14.65 12.64
CA LYS A 316 3.89 -13.87 13.30
C LYS A 316 3.53 -13.55 14.75
N GLU A 317 2.33 -13.09 15.04
CA GLU A 317 1.88 -12.82 16.40
C GLU A 317 1.82 -14.10 17.26
N LYS A 318 1.34 -15.22 16.70
CA LYS A 318 1.39 -16.52 17.38
C LYS A 318 2.82 -17.02 17.60
N GLN A 319 3.76 -16.73 16.71
CA GLN A 319 5.18 -17.04 16.87
C GLN A 319 5.83 -16.20 17.98
N GLU A 320 5.37 -14.96 18.22
CA GLU A 320 5.79 -14.17 19.38
C GLU A 320 5.36 -14.83 20.71
N GLN A 321 4.14 -15.40 20.74
CA GLN A 321 3.60 -16.14 21.90
C GLN A 321 4.21 -17.54 22.06
N HIS A 322 4.54 -18.19 20.94
CA HIS A 322 5.05 -19.55 20.86
C HIS A 322 6.31 -19.59 19.98
N ARG A 323 7.47 -19.28 20.58
CA ARG A 323 8.74 -19.16 19.84
C ARG A 323 9.19 -20.44 19.12
N ASP A 324 8.67 -21.60 19.52
CA ASP A 324 8.95 -22.88 18.91
C ASP A 324 8.04 -23.22 17.71
N LEU A 325 7.09 -22.34 17.37
CA LEU A 325 6.08 -22.59 16.33
C LEU A 325 6.70 -22.91 14.97
N ILE A 326 7.68 -22.12 14.50
CA ILE A 326 8.36 -22.40 13.23
C ILE A 326 9.03 -23.78 13.19
N TYR A 327 9.50 -24.29 14.33
CA TYR A 327 10.17 -25.59 14.45
C TYR A 327 9.20 -26.77 14.39
N SER A 328 7.88 -26.53 14.38
CA SER A 328 6.89 -27.58 14.09
C SER A 328 6.86 -27.98 12.62
N LEU A 329 7.45 -27.16 11.75
CA LEU A 329 7.61 -27.45 10.34
C LEU A 329 8.77 -28.43 10.12
N ASP A 330 8.61 -29.38 9.19
CA ASP A 330 9.66 -30.33 8.86
C ASP A 330 10.95 -29.63 8.39
N ILE A 331 12.07 -30.33 8.53
CA ILE A 331 13.39 -29.75 8.30
C ILE A 331 13.58 -29.32 6.84
N ASP A 332 12.95 -29.99 5.88
CA ASP A 332 13.15 -29.72 4.47
C ASP A 332 12.42 -28.44 4.05
N ARG A 333 11.18 -28.25 4.52
CA ARG A 333 10.43 -26.99 4.31
C ARG A 333 11.11 -25.79 4.98
N ARG A 334 11.63 -25.97 6.20
CA ARG A 334 12.40 -24.90 6.87
C ARG A 334 13.67 -24.55 6.09
N LYS A 335 14.40 -25.55 5.61
CA LYS A 335 15.57 -25.32 4.74
C LYS A 335 15.19 -24.59 3.45
N ALA A 336 14.05 -24.92 2.84
CA ALA A 336 13.56 -24.23 1.65
C ALA A 336 13.27 -22.74 1.93
N ALA A 337 12.61 -22.43 3.05
CA ALA A 337 12.37 -21.05 3.49
C ALA A 337 13.68 -20.28 3.78
N GLU A 338 14.64 -20.93 4.43
CA GLU A 338 16.00 -20.37 4.65
C GLU A 338 16.73 -20.08 3.34
N ILE A 339 16.63 -20.98 2.35
CA ILE A 339 17.21 -20.77 1.01
C ILE A 339 16.57 -19.55 0.35
N ARG A 340 15.23 -19.42 0.41
CA ARG A 340 14.52 -18.25 -0.13
C ARG A 340 14.91 -16.97 0.58
N LYS A 341 15.03 -16.97 1.91
CA LYS A 341 15.52 -15.82 2.69
C LYS A 341 16.93 -15.42 2.28
N LYS A 342 17.84 -16.39 2.14
CA LYS A 342 19.22 -16.14 1.70
C LYS A 342 19.30 -15.62 0.26
N ALA A 343 18.49 -16.16 -0.65
CA ALA A 343 18.41 -15.66 -2.02
C ALA A 343 17.93 -14.20 -2.04
N TYR A 344 16.89 -13.88 -1.27
CA TYR A 344 16.40 -12.52 -1.12
C TYR A 344 17.46 -11.56 -0.57
N LEU A 345 18.16 -11.94 0.51
CA LEU A 345 19.22 -11.10 1.08
C LEU A 345 20.47 -11.00 0.19
N LYS A 346 20.69 -11.97 -0.71
CA LYS A 346 21.74 -11.88 -1.73
C LYS A 346 21.38 -10.86 -2.81
N GLU A 347 20.10 -10.83 -3.20
CA GLU A 347 19.57 -9.88 -4.19
C GLU A 347 19.45 -8.46 -3.60
N PHE A 348 19.10 -8.37 -2.32
CA PHE A 348 18.93 -7.11 -1.58
C PHE A 348 19.85 -7.08 -0.34
N PRO A 349 21.17 -6.93 -0.52
CA PRO A 349 22.16 -6.99 0.57
C PRO A 349 22.05 -5.84 1.58
N MET A 350 21.36 -4.76 1.20
CA MET A 350 21.09 -3.60 2.05
C MET A 350 19.98 -3.84 3.10
N GLU A 351 19.20 -4.93 2.99
CA GLU A 351 18.11 -5.22 3.91
C GLU A 351 18.59 -5.87 5.22
N ASP A 352 17.98 -5.46 6.33
CA ASP A 352 18.28 -6.03 7.64
C ASP A 352 17.57 -7.38 7.84
N SER A 353 18.37 -8.42 8.05
CA SER A 353 17.89 -9.78 8.32
C SER A 353 17.10 -9.95 9.62
N LEU A 354 17.24 -9.01 10.57
CA LEU A 354 16.61 -9.07 11.90
C LEU A 354 15.10 -8.82 11.84
N ASP A 355 14.65 -7.94 10.93
CA ASP A 355 13.23 -7.62 10.75
C ASP A 355 12.50 -8.64 9.85
N LEU A 356 13.24 -9.62 9.31
CA LEU A 356 12.74 -10.62 8.36
C LEU A 356 12.64 -11.99 9.02
N THR A 357 11.43 -12.51 9.20
CA THR A 357 11.19 -13.81 9.84
C THR A 357 11.18 -14.93 8.80
N LEU A 358 11.33 -16.19 9.22
CA LEU A 358 11.14 -17.31 8.30
C LEU A 358 9.70 -17.43 7.77
N ILE A 359 8.72 -16.92 8.51
CA ILE A 359 7.30 -16.92 8.11
C ILE A 359 7.12 -16.12 6.81
N ASP A 360 7.91 -15.06 6.60
CA ASP A 360 7.89 -14.22 5.39
C ASP A 360 8.30 -14.97 4.11
N TYR A 361 8.96 -16.12 4.25
CA TYR A 361 9.49 -16.91 3.15
C TYR A 361 8.87 -18.30 3.07
N LEU A 362 7.76 -18.52 3.76
CA LEU A 362 6.98 -19.76 3.64
C LEU A 362 6.15 -19.74 2.36
N GLU A 363 5.87 -20.93 1.84
CA GLU A 363 4.88 -21.10 0.80
C GLU A 363 3.49 -21.30 1.40
N TYR A 364 2.46 -21.04 0.60
CA TYR A 364 1.07 -21.15 1.01
C TYR A 364 0.71 -22.49 1.69
N GLY A 365 1.30 -23.59 1.22
CA GLY A 365 1.11 -24.91 1.82
C GLY A 365 1.76 -25.10 3.19
N ASP A 366 2.83 -24.35 3.47
CA ASP A 366 3.59 -24.44 4.73
C ASP A 366 2.78 -23.88 5.91
N TYR A 367 1.98 -22.83 5.69
CA TYR A 367 1.11 -22.26 6.73
C TYR A 367 0.16 -23.30 7.32
N ARG A 368 -0.46 -24.12 6.45
CA ARG A 368 -1.34 -25.21 6.89
C ARG A 368 -0.58 -26.25 7.70
N GLN A 369 0.64 -26.59 7.30
CA GLN A 369 1.46 -27.58 8.00
C GLN A 369 1.84 -27.11 9.40
N ILE A 370 2.26 -25.84 9.54
CA ILE A 370 2.54 -25.23 10.85
C ILE A 370 1.31 -25.29 11.76
N ILE A 371 0.15 -24.88 11.24
CA ILE A 371 -1.10 -24.87 12.01
C ILE A 371 -1.50 -26.29 12.45
N ASN A 372 -1.40 -27.27 11.55
CA ASN A 372 -1.74 -28.66 11.88
C ASN A 372 -0.79 -29.29 12.90
N ALA A 373 0.52 -29.04 12.76
CA ALA A 373 1.52 -29.59 13.67
C ALA A 373 1.37 -29.05 15.10
N ARG A 374 0.77 -27.86 15.26
CA ARG A 374 0.49 -27.24 16.57
C ARG A 374 -0.99 -26.94 16.79
N TRP A 375 -1.87 -27.84 16.33
CA TRP A 375 -3.31 -27.60 16.32
C TRP A 375 -3.89 -27.15 17.68
N THR A 376 -3.35 -27.64 18.80
CA THR A 376 -3.77 -27.23 20.15
C THR A 376 -3.67 -25.73 20.39
N VAL A 377 -2.70 -25.05 19.78
CA VAL A 377 -2.51 -23.58 19.86
C VAL A 377 -3.58 -22.83 19.06
N PHE A 378 -4.08 -23.43 17.98
CA PHE A 378 -4.97 -22.80 17.00
C PHE A 378 -6.45 -23.21 17.15
N ARG A 379 -6.72 -24.26 17.94
CA ARG A 379 -8.05 -24.86 18.09
C ARG A 379 -9.10 -23.85 18.57
N GLN A 380 -8.73 -22.93 19.46
CA GLN A 380 -9.67 -21.93 19.98
C GLN A 380 -10.12 -20.95 18.89
N ASP A 381 -9.24 -20.65 17.93
CA ASP A 381 -9.50 -19.67 16.88
C ASP A 381 -10.25 -20.29 15.69
N PHE A 382 -9.87 -21.51 15.29
CA PHE A 382 -10.38 -22.19 14.08
C PHE A 382 -11.35 -23.36 14.34
N GLY A 383 -11.53 -23.82 15.59
CA GLY A 383 -12.51 -24.85 15.93
C GLY A 383 -12.06 -26.29 15.70
N LYS A 384 -12.63 -26.99 14.70
CA LYS A 384 -12.31 -28.41 14.40
C LYS A 384 -11.25 -28.51 13.30
N GLN A 385 -10.25 -29.38 13.50
CA GLN A 385 -9.10 -29.51 12.58
C GLN A 385 -9.51 -29.91 11.17
N ASP A 386 -10.39 -30.90 11.03
CA ASP A 386 -10.84 -31.38 9.72
C ASP A 386 -11.55 -30.28 8.93
N ARG A 387 -12.39 -29.48 9.60
CA ARG A 387 -13.10 -28.36 9.00
C ARG A 387 -12.15 -27.23 8.58
N PHE A 388 -11.09 -26.98 9.34
CA PHE A 388 -10.02 -26.05 8.94
C PHE A 388 -9.29 -26.56 7.70
N ASN A 389 -8.90 -27.84 7.68
CA ASN A 389 -8.17 -28.44 6.57
C ASN A 389 -8.95 -28.44 5.28
N GLU A 390 -10.24 -28.79 5.35
CA GLU A 390 -11.17 -28.73 4.23
C GLU A 390 -11.23 -27.31 3.64
N ARG A 391 -11.52 -26.31 4.48
CA ARG A 391 -11.64 -24.91 4.06
C ARG A 391 -10.34 -24.37 3.47
N PHE A 392 -9.21 -24.65 4.11
CA PHE A 392 -7.90 -24.21 3.63
C PHE A 392 -7.57 -24.83 2.26
N GLU A 393 -7.88 -26.12 2.07
CA GLU A 393 -7.63 -26.80 0.80
C GLU A 393 -8.49 -26.24 -0.33
N GLN A 394 -9.76 -25.89 -0.06
CA GLN A 394 -10.62 -25.25 -1.07
C GLN A 394 -10.09 -23.87 -1.48
N ILE A 395 -9.67 -23.05 -0.53
CA ILE A 395 -9.05 -21.75 -0.82
C ILE A 395 -7.74 -21.94 -1.62
N ARG A 396 -6.91 -22.92 -1.27
CA ARG A 396 -5.68 -23.25 -2.00
C ARG A 396 -5.96 -23.60 -3.46
N LYS A 397 -6.94 -24.47 -3.72
CA LYS A 397 -7.35 -24.85 -5.09
C LYS A 397 -7.86 -23.64 -5.86
N LEU A 398 -8.71 -22.84 -5.23
CA LEU A 398 -9.26 -21.62 -5.82
C LEU A 398 -8.15 -20.64 -6.22
N ARG A 399 -7.19 -20.40 -5.32
CA ARG A 399 -6.03 -19.55 -5.59
C ARG A 399 -5.20 -20.05 -6.77
N ASN A 400 -4.92 -21.34 -6.82
CA ASN A 400 -4.17 -21.91 -7.94
C ASN A 400 -4.92 -21.74 -9.27
N ASN A 401 -6.22 -21.98 -9.29
CA ASN A 401 -7.04 -21.76 -10.49
C ASN A 401 -7.05 -20.29 -10.92
N ILE A 402 -7.17 -19.37 -9.95
CA ILE A 402 -7.16 -17.93 -10.24
C ILE A 402 -5.82 -17.50 -10.81
N LYS A 403 -4.72 -17.86 -10.15
CA LYS A 403 -3.33 -17.53 -10.52
C LYS A 403 -2.96 -18.02 -11.92
N HIS A 404 -3.40 -19.22 -12.30
CA HIS A 404 -3.11 -19.79 -13.62
C HIS A 404 -4.13 -19.41 -14.70
N ASN A 405 -5.02 -18.45 -14.39
CA ASN A 405 -6.13 -18.03 -15.25
C ASN A 405 -7.02 -19.20 -15.73
N ASN A 406 -7.10 -20.27 -14.94
CA ASN A 406 -7.99 -21.39 -15.22
C ASN A 406 -9.46 -20.94 -15.05
N PRO A 407 -10.41 -21.46 -15.85
CA PRO A 407 -11.84 -21.24 -15.63
C PRO A 407 -12.24 -21.69 -14.21
N VAL A 408 -13.07 -20.89 -13.54
CA VAL A 408 -13.62 -21.22 -12.22
C VAL A 408 -15.14 -21.01 -12.27
N PRO A 409 -15.96 -22.05 -12.02
CA PRO A 409 -17.41 -21.91 -11.96
C PRO A 409 -17.86 -20.91 -10.89
N LEU A 410 -19.02 -20.27 -11.12
CA LEU A 410 -19.61 -19.32 -10.16
C LEU A 410 -19.88 -19.97 -8.80
N SER A 411 -20.29 -21.25 -8.76
CA SER A 411 -20.48 -22.02 -7.53
C SER A 411 -19.22 -22.04 -6.67
N ASP A 412 -18.08 -22.30 -7.29
CA ASP A 412 -16.79 -22.46 -6.61
C ASP A 412 -16.27 -21.10 -6.11
N LEU A 413 -16.58 -20.01 -6.84
CA LEU A 413 -16.29 -18.64 -6.39
C LEU A 413 -17.11 -18.28 -5.13
N LYS A 414 -18.41 -18.60 -5.12
CA LYS A 414 -19.30 -18.34 -3.97
C LYS A 414 -18.94 -19.21 -2.76
N GLU A 415 -18.60 -20.48 -2.98
CA GLU A 415 -18.11 -21.37 -1.93
C GLU A 415 -16.78 -20.87 -1.36
N GLY A 416 -15.87 -20.45 -2.24
CA GLY A 416 -14.62 -19.79 -1.87
C GLY A 416 -14.80 -18.57 -0.97
N GLU A 417 -15.75 -17.71 -1.29
CA GLU A 417 -16.11 -16.56 -0.45
C GLU A 417 -16.53 -17.00 0.96
N ALA A 418 -17.40 -18.01 1.06
CA ALA A 418 -17.86 -18.52 2.35
C ALA A 418 -16.72 -19.08 3.21
N HIS A 419 -15.69 -19.66 2.57
CA HIS A 419 -14.47 -20.07 3.26
C HIS A 419 -13.62 -18.89 3.70
N LEU A 420 -13.45 -17.88 2.84
CA LEU A 420 -12.71 -16.66 3.16
C LEU A 420 -13.36 -15.88 4.32
N LEU A 421 -14.69 -15.77 4.33
CA LEU A 421 -15.45 -15.14 5.41
C LEU A 421 -15.25 -15.84 6.76
N PHE A 422 -15.11 -17.16 6.77
CA PHE A 422 -14.81 -17.92 7.98
C PHE A 422 -13.44 -17.54 8.56
N PHE A 423 -12.41 -17.41 7.71
CA PHE A 423 -11.08 -17.02 8.16
C PHE A 423 -11.03 -15.55 8.60
N ALA A 424 -11.64 -14.65 7.84
CA ALA A 424 -11.78 -13.24 8.23
C ALA A 424 -12.42 -13.12 9.62
N SER A 425 -13.54 -13.82 9.84
CA SER A 425 -14.22 -13.84 11.14
C SER A 425 -13.35 -14.41 12.26
N ALA A 426 -12.47 -15.39 11.96
CA ALA A 426 -11.55 -15.95 12.94
C ALA A 426 -10.45 -14.96 13.32
N PHE A 427 -9.84 -14.29 12.33
CA PHE A 427 -8.85 -13.24 12.57
C PHE A 427 -9.43 -12.06 13.34
N ASP A 428 -10.64 -11.62 12.98
CA ASP A 428 -11.33 -10.53 13.69
C ASP A 428 -11.57 -10.87 15.16
N ARG A 429 -12.04 -12.09 15.47
CA ARG A 429 -12.20 -12.54 16.86
C ARG A 429 -10.88 -12.52 17.61
N TYR A 430 -9.82 -13.04 16.99
CA TYR A 430 -8.50 -13.08 17.58
C TYR A 430 -7.98 -11.66 17.87
N TRP A 431 -8.03 -10.73 16.91
CA TRP A 431 -7.54 -9.37 17.13
C TRP A 431 -8.43 -8.54 18.05
N LYS A 432 -9.75 -8.74 18.08
CA LYS A 432 -10.61 -8.07 19.07
C LYS A 432 -10.25 -8.45 20.51
N VAL A 433 -9.85 -9.70 20.74
CA VAL A 433 -9.40 -10.16 22.06
C VAL A 433 -7.99 -9.63 22.38
N ASN A 434 -7.09 -9.59 21.40
CA ASN A 434 -5.67 -9.27 21.62
C ASN A 434 -5.28 -7.79 21.42
N ARG A 435 -6.13 -6.95 20.80
CA ARG A 435 -5.92 -5.49 20.67
C ARG A 435 -6.50 -4.69 21.85
N HIS A 436 -7.16 -5.35 22.80
CA HIS A 436 -7.59 -4.75 24.08
C HIS A 436 -6.86 -5.32 25.32
N PRO A 437 -5.52 -5.34 25.40
CA PRO A 437 -4.87 -5.40 26.70
C PRO A 437 -4.72 -3.96 27.22
N ARG A 438 -5.69 -3.58 28.07
CA ARG A 438 -5.69 -2.48 29.06
C ARG A 438 -4.83 -1.24 28.82
#